data_AF-A0A7J7IYM3-F1
#
_entry.id   AF-A0A7J7IYM3-F1
#
_cell.length_a   1.000
_cell.length_b   1.000
_cell.length_c   1.000
_cell.angle_alpha   90.00
_cell.angle_beta   90.00
_cell.angle_gamma   90.00
#
_symmetry.space_group_name_H-M   'P 1'
#
loop_
_entity.id
_entity.type
_entity.pdbx_description
1 polymer ?
#
loop_
_entity_poly.entity_id
_entity_poly.type
_entity_poly.pdbx_seq_one_letter_code
_entity_poly.pdbx_strand_id
1 'polypeptide(L)'
;MAVSLDTSTSKVRTFSVSTDPLTVGSRWKKWKRAFEYFVVGRGVTNAAQKKALLLNMAGEEVQDIFEVLPAGEGANEYARAMAALDTHFTPKTNIPYERSVFRRTELMSGETITNYITRLRQLAITCEYDDVDM
;
A
#
# COMPACT_ATOMS: atom_id res chain seq x y z
N MET A 1 28.01 -17.21 5.47
CA MET A 1 28.33 -15.80 5.19
C MET A 1 27.10 -14.97 5.49
N ALA A 2 27.11 -14.16 6.54
CA ALA A 2 26.00 -13.28 6.88
C ALA A 2 26.04 -12.08 5.92
N VAL A 3 24.98 -11.91 5.12
CA VAL A 3 24.82 -10.71 4.30
C VAL A 3 24.36 -9.60 5.25
N SER A 4 25.25 -8.66 5.52
CA SER A 4 24.92 -7.43 6.25
C SER A 4 23.85 -6.68 5.47
N LEU A 5 22.64 -6.60 6.04
CA LEU A 5 21.57 -5.75 5.55
C LEU A 5 21.96 -4.30 5.87
N ASP A 6 22.58 -3.62 4.90
CA ASP A 6 22.60 -2.16 4.88
C ASP A 6 21.14 -1.67 4.74
N THR A 7 20.57 -1.26 5.87
CA THR A 7 19.22 -0.72 5.97
C THR A 7 19.11 0.71 5.43
N SER A 8 20.21 1.32 4.97
CA SER A 8 20.30 2.76 4.70
C SER A 8 19.78 3.19 3.31
N THR A 9 19.15 2.32 2.53
CA THR A 9 18.59 2.67 1.20
C THR A 9 17.27 1.96 0.88
N SER A 10 16.25 2.10 1.75
CA SER A 10 14.87 1.82 1.36
C SER A 10 14.15 3.14 1.02
N LYS A 11 13.74 3.31 -0.24
CA LYS A 11 12.89 4.42 -0.70
C LYS A 11 11.42 4.29 -0.27
N VAL A 12 11.04 3.19 0.38
CA VAL A 12 9.67 2.98 0.86
C VAL A 12 9.50 3.82 2.11
N ARG A 13 8.72 4.90 2.01
CA ARG A 13 8.39 5.75 3.15
C ARG A 13 7.58 4.94 4.18
N THR A 14 7.77 5.23 5.46
CA THR A 14 6.96 4.65 6.53
C THR A 14 5.47 4.95 6.31
N PHE A 15 4.61 4.02 6.71
CA PHE A 15 3.17 4.17 6.53
C PHE A 15 2.59 4.91 7.74
N SER A 16 2.22 6.18 7.55
CA SER A 16 1.46 6.92 8.58
C SER A 16 -0.03 6.64 8.42
N VAL A 17 -0.67 6.20 9.49
CA VAL A 17 -2.12 5.91 9.55
C VAL A 17 -2.90 7.18 9.83
N SER A 18 -2.30 8.11 10.57
CA SER A 18 -2.93 9.30 11.17
C SER A 18 -3.06 10.51 10.23
N THR A 19 -2.37 10.56 9.08
CA THR A 19 -2.31 11.80 8.26
C THR A 19 -3.66 12.20 7.65
N ASP A 20 -4.44 11.24 7.17
CA ASP A 20 -5.75 11.48 6.53
C ASP A 20 -6.61 10.21 6.58
N PRO A 21 -7.66 10.18 7.44
CA PRO A 21 -8.54 9.02 7.56
C PRO A 21 -9.31 8.67 6.28
N LEU A 22 -9.54 9.64 5.38
CA LEU A 22 -10.35 9.42 4.17
C LEU A 22 -9.60 8.65 3.08
N THR A 23 -8.27 8.70 3.11
CA THR A 23 -7.38 8.10 2.09
C THR A 23 -6.50 6.98 2.65
N VAL A 24 -6.67 6.60 3.92
CA VAL A 24 -5.83 5.56 4.57
C VAL A 24 -5.85 4.23 3.81
N GLY A 25 -7.01 3.80 3.30
CA GLY A 25 -7.14 2.55 2.53
C GLY A 25 -6.43 2.62 1.18
N SER A 26 -6.60 3.70 0.42
CA SER A 26 -5.93 3.88 -0.89
C SER A 26 -4.41 4.04 -0.73
N ARG A 27 -3.97 4.75 0.31
CA ARG A 27 -2.55 4.83 0.69
C ARG A 27 -1.99 3.48 1.07
N TRP A 28 -2.72 2.65 1.82
CA TRP A 28 -2.29 1.30 2.19
C TRP A 28 -2.07 0.44 0.94
N LYS A 29 -3.03 0.42 0.01
CA LYS A 29 -2.89 -0.30 -1.27
C LYS A 29 -1.63 0.13 -2.04
N LYS A 30 -1.34 1.44 -2.07
CA LYS A 30 -0.13 1.98 -2.73
C LYS A 30 1.16 1.58 -2.00
N TRP A 31 1.17 1.66 -0.68
CA TRP A 31 2.32 1.30 0.15
C TRP A 31 2.63 -0.21 0.07
N LYS A 32 1.61 -1.06 0.20
CA LYS A 32 1.69 -2.52 0.03
C LYS A 32 2.34 -2.89 -1.31
N ARG A 33 1.92 -2.26 -2.40
CA ARG A 33 2.52 -2.49 -3.73
C ARG A 33 4.01 -2.15 -3.76
N ALA A 34 4.40 -1.02 -3.17
CA ALA A 34 5.81 -0.62 -3.10
C ALA A 34 6.64 -1.60 -2.24
N PHE A 35 6.07 -2.06 -1.13
CA PHE A 35 6.69 -3.08 -0.29
C PHE A 35 6.88 -4.42 -1.03
N GLU A 36 5.87 -4.89 -1.76
CA GLU A 36 5.98 -6.13 -2.54
C GLU A 36 7.08 -6.04 -3.60
N TYR A 37 7.19 -4.91 -4.32
CA TYR A 37 8.32 -4.69 -5.24
C TYR A 37 9.67 -4.69 -4.54
N PHE A 38 9.75 -4.09 -3.34
CA PHE A 38 10.98 -4.09 -2.56
C PHE A 38 11.42 -5.50 -2.16
N VAL A 39 10.50 -6.33 -1.65
CA VAL A 39 10.80 -7.72 -1.26
C VAL A 39 11.30 -8.52 -2.47
N VAL A 40 10.58 -8.43 -3.61
CA VAL A 40 10.97 -9.12 -4.84
C VAL A 40 12.33 -8.66 -5.32
N GLY A 41 12.57 -7.34 -5.36
CA GLY A 41 13.85 -6.75 -5.76
C GLY A 41 15.03 -7.12 -4.85
N ARG A 42 14.76 -7.41 -3.56
CA ARG A 42 15.76 -7.89 -2.60
C ARG A 42 15.91 -9.42 -2.57
N GLY A 43 15.10 -10.16 -3.32
CA GLY A 43 15.15 -11.63 -3.38
C GLY A 43 14.76 -12.30 -2.06
N VAL A 44 13.93 -11.65 -1.24
CA VAL A 44 13.50 -12.23 0.05
C VAL A 44 12.39 -13.26 -0.18
N THR A 45 12.70 -14.52 0.10
CA THR A 45 11.79 -15.66 -0.13
C THR A 45 11.24 -16.27 1.15
N ASN A 46 11.95 -16.10 2.28
CA ASN A 46 11.53 -16.64 3.57
C ASN A 46 10.36 -15.85 4.17
N ALA A 47 9.32 -16.55 4.62
CA ALA A 47 8.10 -15.93 5.14
C ALA A 47 8.32 -15.13 6.44
N ALA A 48 9.11 -15.65 7.39
CA ALA A 48 9.44 -14.96 8.64
C ALA A 48 10.17 -13.65 8.36
N GLN A 49 11.18 -13.71 7.48
CA GLN A 49 11.95 -12.54 7.07
C GLN A 49 11.06 -11.51 6.37
N LYS A 50 10.16 -11.95 5.48
CA LYS A 50 9.22 -11.07 4.79
C LYS A 50 8.24 -10.40 5.77
N LYS A 51 7.74 -11.14 6.77
CA LYS A 51 6.89 -10.59 7.86
C LYS A 51 7.65 -9.57 8.71
N ALA A 52 8.88 -9.88 9.11
CA ALA A 52 9.70 -8.95 9.89
C ALA A 52 9.97 -7.65 9.11
N LEU A 53 10.30 -7.75 7.82
CA LEU A 53 10.47 -6.58 6.95
C LEU A 53 9.18 -5.78 6.77
N LEU A 54 8.03 -6.46 6.63
CA LEU A 54 6.72 -5.81 6.52
C LEU A 54 6.48 -4.89 7.72
N LEU A 55 6.60 -5.44 8.93
CA LEU A 55 6.32 -4.70 10.18
C LEU A 55 7.37 -3.63 10.43
N ASN A 56 8.65 -3.91 10.18
CA ASN A 56 9.74 -2.95 10.37
C ASN A 56 9.59 -1.73 9.44
N MET A 57 9.30 -1.96 8.15
CA MET A 57 9.18 -0.88 7.17
C MET A 57 7.86 -0.12 7.28
N ALA A 58 6.79 -0.77 7.73
CA ALA A 58 5.50 -0.11 7.95
C ALA A 58 5.61 0.94 9.07
N GLY A 59 6.37 0.64 10.12
CA GLY A 59 6.63 1.52 11.25
C GLY A 59 5.78 1.21 12.48
N GLU A 60 6.07 1.90 13.59
CA GLU A 60 5.50 1.63 14.92
C GLU A 60 3.97 1.73 14.95
N GLU A 61 3.35 2.72 14.30
CA GLU A 61 1.88 2.84 14.25
C GLU A 61 1.20 1.58 13.69
N VAL A 62 1.82 0.93 12.69
CA VAL A 62 1.28 -0.29 12.10
C VAL A 62 1.59 -1.51 12.96
N GLN A 63 2.70 -1.51 13.67
CA GLN A 63 3.05 -2.57 14.63
C GLN A 63 2.04 -2.60 15.78
N ASP A 64 1.75 -1.46 16.39
CA ASP A 64 0.77 -1.35 17.48
C ASP A 64 -0.62 -1.84 17.04
N ILE A 65 -1.04 -1.48 15.83
CA ILE A 65 -2.28 -2.00 15.23
C ILE A 65 -2.18 -3.51 15.04
N PHE A 66 -1.08 -4.02 14.49
CA PHE A 66 -0.90 -5.44 14.21
C PHE A 66 -1.01 -6.31 15.47
N GLU A 67 -0.44 -5.87 16.59
CA GLU A 67 -0.45 -6.60 17.87
C GLU A 67 -1.86 -6.80 18.44
N VAL A 68 -2.82 -5.92 18.12
CA VAL A 68 -4.21 -6.01 18.60
C VAL A 68 -5.17 -6.64 17.59
N LEU A 69 -4.73 -6.88 16.35
CA LEU A 69 -5.56 -7.49 15.32
C LEU A 69 -5.73 -9.00 15.55
N PRO A 70 -6.89 -9.57 15.21
CA PRO A 70 -7.03 -11.02 15.15
C PRO A 70 -6.08 -11.61 14.12
N ALA A 71 -5.70 -12.88 14.32
CA ALA A 71 -4.86 -13.58 13.36
C ALA A 71 -5.55 -13.63 11.99
N GLY A 72 -4.88 -13.12 10.95
CA GLY A 72 -5.37 -13.21 9.59
C GLY A 72 -5.29 -14.63 9.04
N GLU A 73 -6.04 -14.89 7.98
CA GLU A 73 -6.01 -16.17 7.27
C GLU A 73 -4.86 -16.21 6.26
N GLY A 74 -4.24 -17.37 6.06
CA GLY A 74 -3.16 -17.51 5.09
C GLY A 74 -2.28 -18.76 5.28
N ALA A 75 -1.61 -19.13 4.20
CA ALA A 75 -0.77 -20.33 4.11
C ALA A 75 0.50 -20.27 4.97
N ASN A 76 1.00 -19.08 5.29
CA ASN A 76 2.19 -18.86 6.11
C ASN A 76 2.07 -17.58 6.93
N GLU A 77 3.01 -17.35 7.85
CA GLU A 77 3.00 -16.21 8.77
C GLU A 77 2.98 -14.83 8.08
N TYR A 78 3.64 -14.70 6.93
CA TYR A 78 3.60 -13.46 6.14
C TYR A 78 2.21 -13.24 5.56
N ALA A 79 1.64 -14.29 4.93
CA ALA A 79 0.32 -14.21 4.33
C ALA A 79 -0.74 -13.85 5.38
N ARG A 80 -0.69 -14.47 6.57
CA ARG A 80 -1.58 -14.16 7.69
C ARG A 80 -1.41 -12.72 8.17
N ALA A 81 -0.17 -12.26 8.32
CA ALA A 81 0.10 -10.90 8.77
C ALA A 81 -0.39 -9.85 7.76
N MET A 82 -0.10 -10.07 6.47
CA MET A 82 -0.57 -9.20 5.40
C MET A 82 -2.10 -9.21 5.32
N ALA A 83 -2.75 -10.36 5.43
CA ALA A 83 -4.22 -10.47 5.38
C ALA A 83 -4.90 -9.74 6.55
N ALA A 84 -4.35 -9.81 7.76
CA ALA A 84 -4.86 -9.08 8.92
C ALA A 84 -4.81 -7.56 8.68
N LEU A 85 -3.66 -7.06 8.22
CA LEU A 85 -3.47 -5.64 7.91
C LEU A 85 -4.34 -5.18 6.74
N ASP A 86 -4.45 -5.99 5.68
CA ASP A 86 -5.29 -5.70 4.53
C ASP A 86 -6.77 -5.61 4.92
N THR A 87 -7.24 -6.51 5.77
CA THR A 87 -8.61 -6.49 6.31
C THR A 87 -8.86 -5.25 7.15
N HIS A 88 -7.88 -4.77 7.91
CA HIS A 88 -8.03 -3.57 8.72
C HIS A 88 -8.06 -2.27 7.88
N PHE A 89 -7.23 -2.17 6.84
CA PHE A 89 -7.08 -0.95 6.05
C PHE A 89 -7.96 -0.89 4.79
N THR A 90 -8.30 -2.02 4.17
CA THR A 90 -9.08 -2.06 2.92
C THR A 90 -10.50 -1.51 3.05
N PRO A 91 -11.29 -1.85 4.09
CA PRO A 91 -12.64 -1.29 4.29
C PRO A 91 -12.67 0.23 4.43
N LYS A 92 -11.52 0.86 4.74
CA LYS A 92 -11.40 2.32 4.89
C LYS A 92 -11.14 3.05 3.56
N THR A 93 -11.30 2.38 2.42
CA THR A 93 -11.24 3.06 1.11
C THR A 93 -12.55 3.79 0.86
N ASN A 94 -12.55 5.12 0.89
CA ASN A 94 -13.74 5.93 0.63
C ASN A 94 -13.97 6.07 -0.88
N ILE A 95 -14.60 5.08 -1.51
CA ILE A 95 -14.85 5.04 -2.96
C ILE A 95 -15.56 6.30 -3.47
N PRO A 96 -16.64 6.82 -2.83
CA PRO A 96 -17.26 8.08 -3.24
C PRO A 96 -16.29 9.27 -3.25
N TYR A 97 -15.41 9.37 -2.25
CA TYR A 97 -14.38 10.40 -2.20
C TYR A 97 -13.37 10.26 -3.34
N GLU A 98 -12.83 9.06 -3.55
CA GLU A 98 -11.87 8.77 -4.63
C GLU A 98 -12.47 9.10 -6.01
N ARG A 99 -13.73 8.72 -6.26
CA ARG A 99 -14.47 9.07 -7.49
C ARG A 99 -14.67 10.58 -7.63
N SER A 100 -14.91 11.28 -6.53
CA SER A 100 -15.04 12.74 -6.51
C SER A 100 -13.72 13.44 -6.82
N VAL A 101 -12.59 12.92 -6.31
CA VAL A 101 -11.24 13.39 -6.63
C VAL A 101 -10.92 13.15 -8.10
N PHE A 102 -11.21 11.96 -8.63
CA PHE A 102 -11.03 11.64 -10.05
C PHE A 102 -11.80 12.61 -10.95
N ARG A 103 -13.09 12.83 -10.69
CA ARG A 103 -13.95 13.70 -11.51
C ARG A 103 -13.56 15.18 -11.46
N ARG A 104 -12.95 15.64 -10.37
CA ARG A 104 -12.48 17.02 -10.20
C ARG A 104 -11.02 17.22 -10.62
N THR A 105 -10.36 16.18 -11.13
CA THR A 105 -8.98 16.28 -11.58
C THR A 105 -8.92 17.00 -12.92
N GLU A 106 -8.22 18.13 -12.94
CA GLU A 106 -8.00 18.94 -14.13
C GLU A 106 -6.53 18.93 -14.54
N LEU A 107 -6.25 19.23 -15.81
CA LEU A 107 -4.90 19.40 -16.34
C LEU A 107 -4.22 20.58 -15.63
N MET A 108 -3.05 20.35 -15.03
CA MET A 108 -2.32 21.43 -14.36
C MET A 108 -1.60 22.31 -15.38
N SER A 109 -1.40 23.59 -15.05
CA SER A 109 -0.63 24.51 -15.89
C SER A 109 0.80 23.98 -16.09
N GLY A 110 1.22 23.79 -17.34
CA GLY A 110 2.52 23.21 -17.69
C GLY A 110 2.63 21.68 -17.59
N GLU A 111 1.56 20.97 -17.23
CA GLU A 111 1.53 19.50 -17.26
C GLU A 111 1.40 19.01 -18.70
N THR A 112 2.19 17.99 -19.09
CA THR A 112 2.01 17.34 -20.38
C THR A 112 0.76 16.47 -20.37
N ILE A 113 0.10 16.34 -21.52
CA ILE A 113 -1.09 15.50 -21.66
C ILE A 113 -0.81 14.06 -21.21
N THR A 114 0.38 13.53 -21.50
CA THR A 114 0.79 12.17 -21.09
C THR A 114 0.87 12.03 -19.56
N ASN A 115 1.40 13.03 -18.86
CA ASN A 115 1.47 13.02 -17.39
C ASN A 115 0.06 13.11 -16.78
N TYR A 116 -0.79 13.96 -17.35
CA TYR A 116 -2.19 14.08 -16.95
C TYR A 116 -2.95 12.76 -17.11
N ILE A 117 -2.84 12.11 -18.28
CA ILE A 117 -3.43 10.78 -18.53
C ILE A 117 -2.89 9.75 -17.54
N THR A 118 -1.59 9.80 -17.23
CA THR A 118 -0.98 8.88 -16.25
C THR A 118 -1.56 9.09 -14.85
N ARG A 119 -1.71 10.34 -14.41
CA ARG A 119 -2.32 10.69 -13.12
C ARG A 119 -3.79 10.26 -13.05
N LEU A 120 -4.56 10.49 -14.12
CA LEU A 120 -5.95 10.03 -14.22
C LEU A 120 -6.04 8.50 -14.09
N ARG A 121 -5.21 7.75 -14.81
CA ARG A 121 -5.16 6.29 -14.72
C ARG A 121 -4.82 5.81 -13.31
N GLN A 122 -3.91 6.50 -12.62
CA GLN A 122 -3.58 6.18 -11.22
C GLN A 122 -4.77 6.37 -10.28
N LEU A 123 -5.54 7.46 -10.44
CA LEU A 123 -6.75 7.73 -9.66
C LEU A 123 -7.88 6.74 -9.99
N ALA A 124 -7.99 6.29 -11.24
CA ALA A 124 -9.01 5.31 -11.64
C ALA A 124 -8.86 3.95 -10.90
N ILE A 125 -7.63 3.55 -10.54
CA ILE A 125 -7.35 2.29 -9.84
C ILE A 125 -8.10 2.19 -8.49
N THR A 126 -8.30 3.31 -7.79
CA THR A 126 -8.96 3.34 -6.47
C THR A 126 -10.46 3.61 -6.56
N CYS A 127 -10.98 3.93 -7.74
CA CYS A 127 -12.37 4.31 -7.94
C CYS A 127 -13.34 3.13 -8.04
N GLU A 128 -12.83 1.89 -8.10
CA GLU A 128 -13.62 0.65 -8.28
C GLU A 128 -14.70 0.86 -9.34
N TYR A 129 -14.30 1.41 -10.49
CA TYR A 129 -15.13 1.36 -11.68
C TYR A 129 -15.02 -0.07 -12.19
N ASP A 130 -16.12 -0.81 -12.15
CA ASP A 130 -16.21 -2.08 -12.87
C ASP A 130 -15.91 -1.78 -14.35
N ASP A 131 -15.15 -2.66 -15.01
CA ASP A 131 -15.10 -2.65 -16.47
C ASP A 131 -16.53 -2.92 -16.96
N VAL A 132 -17.26 -1.85 -17.26
CA VAL A 132 -18.52 -1.94 -18.01
C VAL A 132 -18.11 -2.29 -19.43
N ASP A 133 -18.06 -3.59 -19.70
CA ASP A 133 -18.07 -4.26 -21.01
C ASP A 133 -17.35 -3.51 -22.14
N MET A 134 -16.16 -3.98 -22.49
CA MET A 134 -15.53 -3.74 -23.79
C MET A 134 -15.86 -4.90 -24.74
#